data_AF-A0A4U0H4Q6-F1
#
_entry.id   AF-A0A4U0H4Q6-F1
#
_cell.length_a   1.000
_cell.length_b   1.000
_cell.length_c   1.000
_cell.angle_alpha   90.00
_cell.angle_beta   90.00
_cell.angle_gamma   90.00
#
_symmetry.space_group_name_H-M   'P 1'
#
loop_
_entity.id
_entity.type
_entity.pdbx_description
1 polymer ?
#
loop_
_entity_poly.entity_id
_entity_poly.type
_entity_poly.pdbx_seq_one_letter_code
_entity_poly.pdbx_strand_id
1 'polypeptide(L)'
;MMYKLHINLVALFTVCVLILNSCALYQTKTLKGSSGDIDYENIYIRTSAYEGVIFSEHYLHMKNGLKEKFTPTLSDIELTEALLRNQLKGINIKKINQGGSCPVIDKKLNKYKRQYFGYIDANGDKIISINCLWEKKGFHDFTDKIFHKAPDDTTWKTDEKNVLDGCSYYWTIKVNLTSKALFDLYVNGLG
;
A
#
# COMPACT_ATOMS: atom_id res chain seq x y z
N MET A 1 32.41 -27.48 39.04
CA MET A 1 31.14 -28.05 38.53
C MET A 1 30.71 -27.23 37.32
N MET A 2 31.02 -27.70 36.11
CA MET A 2 30.69 -27.00 34.85
C MET A 2 29.43 -27.62 34.25
N TYR A 3 28.36 -26.84 34.11
CA TYR A 3 27.16 -27.27 33.37
C TYR A 3 27.45 -27.22 31.86
N LYS A 4 27.41 -28.37 31.18
CA LYS A 4 27.39 -28.45 29.72
C LYS A 4 25.96 -28.19 29.24
N LEU A 5 25.78 -27.08 28.53
CA LEU A 5 24.52 -26.75 27.86
C LEU A 5 24.38 -27.60 26.60
N HIS A 6 23.58 -28.66 26.65
CA HIS A 6 23.23 -29.46 25.47
C HIS A 6 22.07 -28.79 24.73
N ILE A 7 22.39 -27.91 23.77
CA ILE A 7 21.39 -27.37 22.84
C ILE A 7 21.11 -28.45 21.80
N ASN A 8 19.85 -28.90 21.74
CA ASN A 8 19.41 -29.92 20.79
C ASN A 8 19.43 -29.32 19.36
N LEU A 9 20.11 -29.99 18.42
CA LEU A 9 20.25 -29.52 17.03
C LEU A 9 18.89 -29.30 16.37
N VAL A 10 17.88 -30.11 16.75
CA VAL A 10 16.50 -29.95 16.31
C VAL A 10 15.91 -28.64 16.84
N ALA A 11 16.12 -28.30 18.12
CA ALA A 11 15.65 -27.04 18.69
C ALA A 11 16.32 -25.83 18.03
N LEU A 12 17.61 -25.92 17.71
CA LEU A 12 18.33 -24.88 16.96
C LEU A 12 17.76 -24.72 15.54
N PHE A 13 17.45 -25.83 14.85
CA PHE A 13 16.86 -25.82 13.51
C PHE A 13 15.43 -25.26 13.52
N THR A 14 14.60 -25.64 14.49
CA THR A 14 13.23 -25.10 14.64
C THR A 14 13.25 -23.60 14.96
N VAL A 15 14.17 -23.14 15.82
CA VAL A 15 14.37 -21.71 16.10
C VAL A 15 14.83 -20.96 14.84
N CYS A 16 15.76 -21.52 14.06
CA CYS A 16 16.16 -20.93 12.77
C CYS A 16 15.00 -20.85 11.75
N VAL A 17 14.17 -21.90 11.64
CA VAL A 17 12.98 -21.90 10.77
C VAL A 17 11.94 -20.88 11.24
N LEU A 18 11.76 -20.72 12.55
CA LEU A 18 10.85 -19.71 13.11
C LEU A 18 11.37 -18.28 12.91
N ILE A 19 12.69 -18.06 13.02
CA ILE A 19 13.32 -16.75 12.74
C ILE A 19 13.24 -16.40 11.24
N LEU A 20 13.36 -17.38 10.35
CA LEU A 20 13.21 -17.17 8.91
C LEU A 20 11.75 -16.97 8.46
N ASN A 21 10.79 -17.44 9.25
CA ASN A 21 9.35 -17.22 9.02
C ASN A 21 8.78 -16.02 9.78
N SER A 22 9.54 -15.42 10.72
CA SER A 22 9.11 -14.26 11.48
C SER A 22 9.57 -12.96 10.82
N CYS A 23 8.61 -12.08 10.55
CA CYS A 23 8.72 -10.75 9.96
C CYS A 23 8.98 -10.72 8.46
N ALA A 24 7.96 -10.24 7.72
CA ALA A 24 8.25 -9.47 6.52
C ALA A 24 9.24 -8.37 6.93
N LEU A 25 10.46 -8.39 6.39
CA LEU A 25 11.43 -7.34 6.68
C LEU A 25 10.92 -6.03 6.06
N TYR A 26 10.37 -5.17 6.90
CA TYR A 26 9.95 -3.83 6.49
C TYR A 26 11.16 -2.91 6.45
N GLN A 27 11.36 -2.25 5.32
CA GLN A 27 12.06 -0.98 5.32
C GLN A 27 11.03 0.12 5.59
N THR A 28 11.10 0.73 6.78
CA THR A 28 10.22 1.84 7.15
C THR A 28 10.97 3.17 7.20
N LYS A 29 10.31 4.26 6.85
CA LYS A 29 10.84 5.63 7.02
C LYS A 29 9.71 6.59 7.35
N THR A 30 9.87 7.36 8.43
CA THR A 30 8.96 8.48 8.72
C THR A 30 9.15 9.60 7.71
N LEU A 31 8.03 10.12 7.22
CA LEU A 31 7.95 11.20 6.27
C LEU A 31 7.15 12.33 6.91
N LYS A 32 7.83 13.45 7.15
CA LYS A 32 7.20 14.65 7.68
C LYS A 32 6.60 15.44 6.53
N GLY A 33 5.41 15.96 6.74
CA GLY A 33 4.76 16.90 5.83
C GLY A 33 3.88 17.86 6.62
N SER A 34 3.39 18.89 5.93
CA SER A 34 2.48 19.88 6.51
C SER A 34 1.32 20.14 5.55
N SER A 35 0.16 20.46 6.12
CA SER A 35 -1.05 20.83 5.39
C SER A 35 -1.71 21.99 6.13
N GLY A 36 -1.56 23.20 5.59
CA GLY A 36 -1.82 24.42 6.36
C GLY A 36 -0.89 24.50 7.57
N ASP A 37 -1.47 24.73 8.75
CA ASP A 37 -0.74 24.81 10.04
C ASP A 37 -0.62 23.47 10.77
N ILE A 38 -1.01 22.36 10.13
CA ILE A 38 -0.97 21.02 10.72
C ILE A 38 0.20 20.23 10.14
N ASP A 39 1.13 19.86 11.02
CA ASP A 39 2.17 18.89 10.72
C ASP A 39 1.65 17.47 10.86
N TYR A 40 2.13 16.58 9.99
CA TYR A 40 1.81 15.16 10.04
C TYR A 40 3.03 14.29 9.74
N GLU A 41 2.95 13.04 10.22
CA GLU A 41 3.98 12.03 9.99
C GLU A 41 3.38 10.82 9.28
N ASN A 42 3.69 10.70 8.00
CA ASN A 42 3.36 9.50 7.23
C ASN A 42 4.48 8.45 7.41
N ILE A 43 4.14 7.19 7.19
CA ILE A 43 5.11 6.09 7.29
C ILE A 43 5.28 5.47 5.90
N TYR A 44 6.44 5.70 5.29
CA TYR A 44 6.85 4.92 4.13
C TYR A 44 7.17 3.49 4.54
N ILE A 45 6.67 2.54 3.76
CA ILE A 45 6.93 1.11 3.94
C ILE A 45 7.33 0.49 2.60
N ARG A 46 8.32 -0.40 2.66
CA ARG A 46 8.72 -1.22 1.53
C ARG A 46 9.02 -2.64 1.99
N THR A 47 8.48 -3.59 1.24
CA THR A 47 8.77 -5.02 1.36
C THR A 47 9.25 -5.54 0.01
N SER A 48 9.56 -6.84 -0.06
CA SER A 48 9.79 -7.51 -1.35
C SER A 48 8.53 -7.63 -2.22
N ALA A 49 7.33 -7.53 -1.61
CA ALA A 49 6.06 -7.76 -2.27
C ALA A 49 5.32 -6.46 -2.67
N TYR A 50 5.51 -5.38 -1.93
CA TYR A 50 4.83 -4.11 -2.16
C TYR A 50 5.60 -2.91 -1.60
N GLU A 51 5.24 -1.73 -2.10
CA GLU A 51 5.73 -0.43 -1.66
C GLU A 51 4.52 0.48 -1.40
N GLY A 52 4.55 1.24 -0.31
CA GLY A 52 3.47 2.17 -0.02
C GLY A 52 3.77 3.16 1.09
N VAL A 53 2.76 3.95 1.41
CA VAL A 53 2.81 4.97 2.45
C VAL A 53 1.52 4.92 3.26
N ILE A 54 1.67 4.82 4.57
CA ILE A 54 0.60 4.93 5.54
C ILE A 54 0.42 6.42 5.85
N PHE A 55 -0.76 6.94 5.57
CA PHE A 55 -1.07 8.33 5.85
C PHE A 55 -1.55 8.50 7.30
N SER A 56 -1.07 9.57 7.92
CA SER A 56 -1.48 9.97 9.26
C SER A 56 -2.95 10.38 9.29
N GLU A 57 -3.62 10.11 10.41
CA GLU A 57 -4.93 10.69 10.71
C GLU A 57 -4.95 12.21 10.69
N HIS A 58 -3.81 12.88 10.88
CA HIS A 58 -3.69 14.34 10.81
C HIS A 58 -3.65 14.86 9.36
N TYR A 59 -3.48 14.00 8.36
CA TYR A 59 -3.55 14.41 6.95
C TYR A 59 -4.95 14.93 6.59
N LEU A 60 -5.06 16.17 6.13
CA LEU A 60 -6.35 16.86 5.97
C LEU A 60 -7.10 16.50 4.69
N HIS A 61 -6.39 16.24 3.59
CA HIS A 61 -6.99 16.29 2.25
C HIS A 61 -7.65 15.00 1.77
N MET A 62 -8.05 14.10 2.67
CA MET A 62 -8.76 12.89 2.26
C MET A 62 -10.08 13.27 1.57
N LYS A 63 -10.22 12.85 0.32
CA LYS A 63 -11.31 13.20 -0.62
C LYS A 63 -12.76 13.01 -0.10
N ASN A 64 -12.95 12.31 1.01
CA ASN A 64 -14.26 11.89 1.50
C ASN A 64 -14.77 12.66 2.73
N GLY A 65 -14.07 13.68 3.24
CA GLY A 65 -14.54 14.46 4.41
C GLY A 65 -14.77 13.58 5.66
N LEU A 66 -14.04 12.47 5.75
CA LEU A 66 -14.20 11.46 6.79
C LEU A 66 -13.80 12.06 8.14
N LYS A 67 -14.76 12.08 9.07
CA LYS A 67 -14.61 12.76 10.35
C LYS A 67 -13.70 12.01 11.31
N GLU A 68 -13.85 10.69 11.37
CA GLU A 68 -13.09 9.83 12.28
C GLU A 68 -11.98 9.12 11.52
N LYS A 69 -10.80 9.74 11.51
CA LYS A 69 -9.60 9.20 10.87
C LYS A 69 -8.78 8.43 11.90
N PHE A 70 -8.03 7.44 11.44
CA PHE A 70 -6.99 6.80 12.24
C PHE A 70 -5.75 6.56 11.40
N THR A 71 -4.58 6.53 12.02
CA THR A 71 -3.34 6.13 11.34
C THR A 71 -3.25 4.60 11.33
N PRO A 72 -3.30 3.91 10.15
CA PRO A 72 -3.18 2.46 10.12
C PRO A 72 -1.89 1.94 10.74
N THR A 73 -1.98 0.83 11.47
CA THR A 73 -0.81 0.14 11.99
C THR A 73 -0.20 -0.76 10.92
N LEU A 74 1.04 -1.22 11.13
CA LEU A 74 1.65 -2.22 10.24
C LEU A 74 0.82 -3.52 10.17
N SER A 75 0.20 -3.93 11.28
CA SER A 75 -0.68 -5.11 11.31
C SER A 75 -1.96 -4.89 10.49
N ASP A 76 -2.54 -3.68 10.53
CA ASP A 76 -3.67 -3.32 9.67
C ASP A 76 -3.26 -3.41 8.18
N ILE A 77 -2.05 -2.98 7.83
CA ILE A 77 -1.52 -3.09 6.46
C ILE A 77 -1.26 -4.54 6.05
N GLU A 78 -0.72 -5.37 6.94
CA GLU A 78 -0.51 -6.80 6.67
C GLU A 78 -1.81 -7.52 6.34
N LEU A 79 -2.85 -7.27 7.14
CA LEU A 79 -4.18 -7.80 6.90
C LEU A 79 -4.74 -7.28 5.58
N THR A 80 -4.62 -5.98 5.33
CA THR A 80 -5.04 -5.33 4.07
C THR A 80 -4.40 -5.98 2.85
N GLU A 81 -3.08 -6.15 2.86
CA GLU A 81 -2.33 -6.75 1.76
C GLU A 81 -2.63 -8.24 1.58
N ALA A 82 -2.90 -8.97 2.67
CA ALA A 82 -3.38 -10.34 2.58
C ALA A 82 -4.76 -10.43 1.91
N LEU A 83 -5.69 -9.54 2.28
CA LEU A 83 -7.02 -9.48 1.66
C LEU A 83 -6.95 -9.08 0.19
N LEU A 84 -6.12 -8.09 -0.17
CA LEU A 84 -5.87 -7.74 -1.56
C LEU A 84 -5.38 -8.94 -2.39
N ARG A 85 -4.38 -9.69 -1.90
CA ARG A 85 -3.87 -10.87 -2.61
C ARG A 85 -4.93 -11.96 -2.78
N ASN A 86 -5.77 -12.17 -1.77
CA ASN A 86 -6.71 -13.28 -1.73
C ASN A 86 -8.03 -12.99 -2.45
N GLN A 87 -8.53 -11.76 -2.39
CA GLN A 87 -9.88 -11.42 -2.84
C GLN A 87 -9.92 -10.57 -4.12
N LEU A 88 -8.84 -9.85 -4.47
CA LEU A 88 -8.87 -8.88 -5.58
C LEU A 88 -9.26 -9.53 -6.92
N LYS A 89 -8.83 -10.76 -7.17
CA LYS A 89 -9.19 -11.50 -8.39
C LYS A 89 -10.72 -11.68 -8.53
N GLY A 90 -11.41 -11.92 -7.43
CA GLY A 90 -12.86 -12.15 -7.41
C GLY A 90 -13.66 -10.89 -7.65
N ILE A 91 -13.33 -9.79 -6.96
CA ILE A 91 -14.00 -8.49 -7.15
C ILE A 91 -13.66 -7.89 -8.53
N ASN A 92 -12.45 -8.15 -9.03
CA ASN A 92 -12.00 -7.68 -10.33
C ASN A 92 -12.41 -8.60 -11.50
N ILE A 93 -13.59 -9.23 -11.45
CA ILE A 93 -14.00 -10.15 -12.52
C ILE A 93 -14.34 -9.42 -13.83
N LYS A 94 -14.90 -8.21 -13.73
CA LYS A 94 -15.37 -7.43 -14.88
C LYS A 94 -14.25 -6.75 -15.68
N LYS A 95 -13.04 -6.64 -15.11
CA LYS A 95 -11.85 -6.04 -15.76
C LYS A 95 -12.13 -4.66 -16.37
N ILE A 96 -12.90 -3.83 -15.65
CA ILE A 96 -13.29 -2.48 -16.11
C ILE A 96 -12.04 -1.64 -16.37
N ASN A 97 -11.94 -1.05 -17.56
CA ASN A 97 -10.80 -0.24 -18.01
C ASN A 97 -9.44 -0.98 -18.02
N GLN A 98 -9.44 -2.29 -18.30
CA GLN A 98 -8.22 -3.13 -18.31
C GLN A 98 -7.96 -3.86 -19.64
N GLY A 99 -8.37 -3.24 -20.75
CA GLY A 99 -8.14 -3.74 -22.11
C GLY A 99 -6.92 -3.12 -22.78
N GLY A 100 -6.52 -3.68 -23.92
CA GLY A 100 -5.42 -3.14 -24.74
C GLY A 100 -4.09 -3.10 -23.99
N SER A 101 -3.52 -1.89 -23.85
CA SER A 101 -2.25 -1.67 -23.13
C SER A 101 -2.41 -1.49 -21.61
N CYS A 102 -3.64 -1.49 -21.11
CA CYS A 102 -3.93 -1.29 -19.69
C CYS A 102 -3.69 -2.57 -18.88
N PRO A 103 -3.07 -2.48 -17.69
CA PRO A 103 -2.70 -3.65 -16.91
C PRO A 103 -3.89 -4.41 -16.31
N VAL A 104 -3.71 -5.72 -16.13
CA VAL A 104 -4.64 -6.54 -15.34
C VAL A 104 -4.22 -6.48 -13.86
N ILE A 105 -4.86 -5.61 -13.07
CA ILE A 105 -4.49 -5.25 -11.69
C ILE A 105 -4.22 -6.47 -10.78
N ASP A 106 -5.06 -7.50 -10.81
CA ASP A 106 -4.90 -8.72 -9.99
C ASP A 106 -3.71 -9.58 -10.43
N LYS A 107 -3.24 -9.44 -11.67
CA LYS A 107 -2.02 -10.10 -12.16
C LYS A 107 -0.75 -9.27 -11.95
N LYS A 108 -0.89 -7.99 -11.59
CA LYS A 108 0.22 -7.02 -11.53
C LYS A 108 0.24 -6.23 -10.21
N LEU A 109 -0.42 -6.73 -9.17
CA LEU A 109 -0.59 -6.05 -7.89
C LEU A 109 0.73 -5.56 -7.26
N ASN A 110 1.83 -6.29 -7.46
CA ASN A 110 3.16 -5.93 -6.96
C ASN A 110 3.80 -4.72 -7.67
N LYS A 111 3.23 -4.23 -8.78
CA LYS A 111 3.74 -3.06 -9.52
C LYS A 111 3.22 -1.73 -8.99
N TYR A 112 2.15 -1.76 -8.20
CA TYR A 112 1.52 -0.55 -7.70
C TYR A 112 2.20 -0.08 -6.41
N LYS A 113 2.59 1.19 -6.38
CA LYS A 113 2.77 1.94 -5.14
C LYS A 113 1.40 2.14 -4.49
N ARG A 114 1.32 2.15 -3.17
CA ARG A 114 0.05 2.28 -2.45
C ARG A 114 0.05 3.47 -1.51
N GLN A 115 -1.07 4.17 -1.42
CA GLN A 115 -1.36 5.12 -0.35
C GLN A 115 -2.48 4.54 0.50
N TYR A 116 -2.25 4.36 1.80
CA TYR A 116 -3.21 3.79 2.73
C TYR A 116 -3.78 4.87 3.65
N PHE A 117 -5.10 4.91 3.73
CA PHE A 117 -5.84 5.93 4.45
C PHE A 117 -6.84 5.26 5.39
N GLY A 118 -6.68 5.47 6.70
CA GLY A 118 -7.54 4.87 7.73
C GLY A 118 -8.69 5.77 8.15
N TYR A 119 -9.90 5.21 8.24
CA TYR A 119 -11.05 5.89 8.84
C TYR A 119 -12.05 4.93 9.47
N ILE A 120 -12.87 5.43 10.39
CA ILE A 120 -14.01 4.74 10.98
C ILE A 120 -15.27 5.16 10.23
N ASP A 121 -16.04 4.19 9.74
CA ASP A 121 -17.30 4.47 9.05
C ASP A 121 -18.44 4.73 10.04
N ALA A 122 -19.63 5.06 9.51
CA ALA A 122 -20.80 5.35 10.33
C ALA A 122 -21.29 4.16 11.19
N ASN A 123 -20.87 2.94 10.87
CA ASN A 123 -21.19 1.73 11.63
C ASN A 123 -20.14 1.41 12.70
N GLY A 124 -19.05 2.20 12.79
CA GLY A 124 -17.93 1.93 13.68
C GLY A 124 -16.88 0.98 13.09
N ASP A 125 -16.97 0.62 11.81
CA ASP A 125 -16.02 -0.27 11.18
C ASP A 125 -14.72 0.44 10.81
N LYS A 126 -13.58 -0.21 11.07
CA LYS A 126 -12.27 0.24 10.61
C LYS A 126 -12.13 -0.01 9.11
N ILE A 127 -12.05 1.06 8.32
CA ILE A 127 -11.85 1.00 6.87
C ILE A 127 -10.46 1.50 6.50
N ILE A 128 -9.82 0.81 5.56
CA ILE A 128 -8.65 1.32 4.85
C ILE A 128 -9.04 1.59 3.40
N SER A 129 -8.97 2.86 2.99
CA SER A 129 -9.03 3.26 1.59
C SER A 129 -7.62 3.21 0.99
N ILE A 130 -7.49 2.63 -0.20
CA ILE A 130 -6.20 2.42 -0.86
C ILE A 130 -6.22 3.09 -2.22
N ASN A 131 -5.26 3.98 -2.46
CA ASN A 131 -4.94 4.43 -3.81
C ASN A 131 -3.77 3.60 -4.34
N CYS A 132 -3.97 2.93 -5.48
CA CYS A 132 -2.97 2.11 -6.15
C CYS A 132 -2.45 2.84 -7.38
N LEU A 133 -1.16 3.13 -7.39
CA LEU A 133 -0.49 3.99 -8.37
C LEU A 133 0.61 3.20 -9.08
N TRP A 134 0.48 2.99 -10.38
CA TRP A 134 1.54 2.47 -11.21
C TRP A 134 1.95 3.53 -12.22
N GLU A 135 3.07 4.21 -11.95
CA GLU A 135 3.68 5.11 -12.92
C GLU A 135 4.06 4.34 -14.19
N LYS A 136 3.36 4.65 -15.29
CA LYS A 136 3.70 4.16 -16.62
C LYS A 136 4.97 4.87 -17.08
N LYS A 137 6.13 4.27 -16.80
CA LYS A 137 7.40 4.79 -17.31
C LYS A 137 7.42 4.65 -18.84
N GLY A 138 7.34 5.77 -19.54
CA GLY A 138 7.50 5.81 -20.99
C GLY A 138 8.96 5.69 -21.42
N PHE A 139 9.21 5.49 -22.71
CA PHE A 139 10.57 5.60 -23.28
C PHE A 139 11.18 6.99 -23.03
N HIS A 140 10.33 8.03 -23.04
CA HIS A 140 10.70 9.41 -22.71
C HIS A 140 11.16 9.58 -21.24
N ASP A 141 10.52 8.93 -20.27
CA ASP A 141 10.93 8.98 -18.85
C ASP A 141 12.30 8.33 -18.63
N PHE A 142 12.61 7.30 -19.44
CA PHE A 142 13.91 6.64 -19.40
C PHE A 142 15.01 7.57 -19.94
N THR A 143 14.76 8.24 -21.07
CA THR A 143 15.70 9.21 -21.63
C THR A 143 15.86 10.43 -20.72
N ASP A 144 14.79 10.97 -20.15
CA ASP A 144 14.88 12.12 -19.24
C ASP A 144 15.62 11.80 -17.94
N LYS A 145 15.49 10.58 -17.40
CA LYS A 145 16.29 10.18 -16.24
C LYS A 145 17.78 10.04 -16.55
N ILE A 146 18.11 9.53 -17.74
CA ILE A 146 19.51 9.32 -18.14
C ILE A 146 20.16 10.63 -18.56
N PHE A 147 19.47 11.45 -19.35
CA PHE A 147 20.02 12.65 -19.99
C PHE A 147 19.72 13.93 -19.21
N HIS A 148 18.58 14.01 -18.51
CA HIS A 148 18.14 15.21 -17.80
C HIS A 148 18.12 15.07 -16.27
N LYS A 149 18.45 13.88 -15.72
CA LYS A 149 18.48 13.58 -14.28
C LYS A 149 17.22 14.03 -13.53
N ALA A 150 16.05 13.97 -14.17
CA ALA A 150 14.80 14.35 -13.53
C ALA A 150 14.59 13.49 -12.26
N PRO A 151 14.39 14.12 -11.08
CA PRO A 151 14.20 13.38 -9.84
C PRO A 151 12.92 12.53 -9.91
N ASP A 152 12.92 11.39 -9.23
CA ASP A 152 11.70 10.61 -9.03
C ASP A 152 10.63 11.49 -8.37
N ASP A 153 9.39 11.42 -8.87
CA ASP A 153 8.27 12.04 -8.18
C ASP A 153 8.10 11.37 -6.81
N THR A 154 8.38 12.12 -5.74
CA THR A 154 8.22 11.68 -4.35
C THR A 154 6.98 12.24 -3.71
N THR A 155 6.23 13.13 -4.38
CA THR A 155 5.05 13.81 -3.82
C THR A 155 3.94 12.83 -3.48
N TRP A 156 3.86 11.68 -4.15
CA TRP A 156 2.91 10.61 -3.79
C TRP A 156 3.10 10.07 -2.37
N LYS A 157 4.23 10.36 -1.73
CA LYS A 157 4.50 9.93 -0.35
C LYS A 157 4.03 10.94 0.70
N THR A 158 3.78 12.17 0.31
CA THR A 158 3.33 13.25 1.21
C THR A 158 1.90 13.67 0.89
N ASP A 159 1.50 13.59 -0.37
CA ASP A 159 0.22 14.10 -0.87
C ASP A 159 -0.60 13.00 -1.53
N GLU A 160 -1.91 13.01 -1.28
CA GLU A 160 -2.87 12.15 -1.97
C GLU A 160 -2.78 12.38 -3.47
N LYS A 161 -2.47 11.32 -4.22
CA LYS A 161 -2.42 11.40 -5.68
C LYS A 161 -3.82 11.26 -6.24
N ASN A 162 -4.28 12.36 -6.80
CA ASN A 162 -5.52 12.42 -7.56
C ASN A 162 -5.19 12.33 -9.05
N VAL A 163 -5.49 11.19 -9.64
CA VAL A 163 -5.37 10.97 -11.08
C VAL A 163 -6.77 10.77 -11.63
N LEU A 164 -7.12 11.51 -12.70
CA LEU A 164 -8.46 11.46 -13.29
C LEU A 164 -8.57 10.31 -14.30
N ASP A 165 -7.54 10.16 -15.15
CA ASP A 165 -7.49 9.18 -16.22
C ASP A 165 -6.16 8.42 -16.24
N GLY A 166 -6.10 7.29 -16.97
CA GLY A 166 -4.91 6.44 -17.03
C GLY A 166 -5.22 4.96 -16.81
N CYS A 167 -6.49 4.59 -16.95
CA CYS A 167 -7.02 3.24 -16.86
C CYS A 167 -6.53 2.51 -15.61
N SER A 168 -6.27 1.22 -15.71
CA SER A 168 -5.81 0.42 -14.57
C SER A 168 -4.38 0.69 -14.10
N TYR A 169 -3.68 1.70 -14.60
CA TYR A 169 -2.49 2.21 -13.91
C TYR A 169 -2.84 2.93 -12.60
N TYR A 170 -4.08 3.42 -12.49
CA TYR A 170 -4.59 4.14 -11.31
C TYR A 170 -5.96 3.60 -10.94
N TRP A 171 -6.08 3.13 -9.70
CA TRP A 171 -7.33 2.58 -9.19
C TRP A 171 -7.37 2.69 -7.68
N THR A 172 -8.58 2.63 -7.13
CA THR A 172 -8.82 2.68 -5.70
C THR A 172 -9.68 1.51 -5.27
N ILE A 173 -9.55 1.12 -4.01
CA ILE A 173 -10.37 0.08 -3.40
C ILE A 173 -10.40 0.31 -1.89
N LYS A 174 -11.43 -0.21 -1.23
CA LYS A 174 -11.55 -0.17 0.22
C LYS A 174 -11.49 -1.56 0.83
N VAL A 175 -11.00 -1.60 2.06
CA VAL A 175 -10.93 -2.80 2.89
C VAL A 175 -11.61 -2.52 4.22
N ASN A 176 -12.60 -3.33 4.56
CA ASN A 176 -13.17 -3.33 5.91
C ASN A 176 -12.39 -4.34 6.75
N LEU A 177 -11.69 -3.87 7.79
CA LEU A 177 -10.85 -4.71 8.64
C LEU A 177 -11.67 -5.56 9.62
N THR A 178 -12.88 -5.10 9.97
CA THR A 178 -13.82 -5.85 10.83
C THR A 178 -14.38 -7.06 10.08
N SER A 179 -15.01 -6.83 8.93
CA SER A 179 -15.64 -7.89 8.12
C SER A 179 -14.67 -8.64 7.21
N LYS A 180 -13.42 -8.15 7.10
CA LYS A 180 -12.34 -8.73 6.29
C LYS A 180 -12.72 -8.85 4.81
N ALA A 181 -13.28 -7.79 4.26
CA ALA A 181 -13.80 -7.76 2.90
C ALA A 181 -13.26 -6.58 2.08
N LEU A 182 -12.96 -6.84 0.80
CA LEU A 182 -12.74 -5.80 -0.21
C LEU A 182 -14.06 -5.29 -0.78
N PHE A 183 -14.16 -4.00 -1.00
CA PHE A 183 -15.33 -3.37 -1.62
C PHE A 183 -14.96 -2.06 -2.32
N ASP A 184 -15.92 -1.49 -3.07
CA ASP A 184 -15.77 -0.22 -3.79
C ASP A 184 -14.52 -0.16 -4.70
N LEU A 185 -14.25 -1.23 -5.46
CA LEU A 185 -13.21 -1.19 -6.49
C LEU A 185 -13.61 -0.17 -7.57
N TYR A 186 -12.78 0.85 -7.73
CA TYR A 186 -12.90 1.86 -8.77
C TYR A 186 -11.62 1.92 -9.60
N VAL A 187 -11.75 1.79 -10.93
CA VAL A 187 -10.63 1.83 -11.88
C VAL A 187 -10.83 3.04 -12.77
N ASN A 188 -9.80 3.89 -12.90
CA ASN A 188 -9.88 5.12 -13.70
C ASN A 188 -10.25 4.86 -15.17
N GLY A 189 -10.72 5.90 -15.86
CA GLY A 189 -11.10 5.87 -17.26
C GLY A 189 -9.93 5.64 -18.22
N LEU A 190 -10.24 5.21 -19.44
CA LEU A 190 -9.32 5.17 -20.57
C LEU A 190 -9.07 6.63 -20.99
N GLY A 191 -7.96 7.22 -20.53
CA GLY A 191 -7.56 8.58 -20.92
C GLY A 191 -7.18 8.71 -22.38
#